data_AF-A0A7V9C4Y8-F1
#
_entry.id   AF-A0A7V9C4Y8-F1
#
_cell.length_a   1.000
_cell.length_b   1.000
_cell.length_c   1.000
_cell.angle_alpha   90.00
_cell.angle_beta   90.00
_cell.angle_gamma   90.00
#
_symmetry.space_group_name_H-M   'P 1'
#
loop_
_entity.id
_entity.type
_entity.pdbx_description
1 polymer ?
#
loop_
_entity_poly.entity_id
_entity_poly.type
_entity_poly.pdbx_seq_one_letter_code
_entity_poly.pdbx_strand_id
1 'polypeptide(L)'
;MKRKQSVCLFLVFVWLNTLFLIGQVRKENELYTKLKKLKLFKSNRQDVESLFKYTIRKETDGSEGYKTVYYDLRGAKLTVDYSTGQCSEHRSKQGYDVSRDTVFGVSLSYRRLLKFSSFDFDLTRFEKYAETDNNAIIYTNEELGIELIGGKDVIRRIEFSPTEIEEERYRCKESFSKASTTQN
;
A
#
# COMPACT_ATOMS: atom_id res chain seq x y z
N MET A 1 6.67 -23.74 -54.37
CA MET A 1 6.66 -22.33 -53.88
C MET A 1 5.82 -22.06 -52.61
N LYS A 2 4.98 -22.98 -52.09
CA LYS A 2 4.10 -22.68 -50.93
C LYS A 2 4.76 -22.68 -49.53
N ARG A 3 5.96 -23.25 -49.36
CA ARG A 3 6.63 -23.35 -48.04
C ARG A 3 7.16 -22.02 -47.47
N LYS A 4 7.47 -21.03 -48.30
CA LYS A 4 8.05 -19.75 -47.82
C LYS A 4 7.00 -18.81 -47.20
N GLN A 5 5.74 -18.89 -47.61
CA GLN A 5 4.66 -18.05 -47.06
C GLN A 5 4.23 -18.47 -45.65
N SER A 6 4.19 -19.79 -45.34
CA SER A 6 3.81 -20.27 -44.01
C SER A 6 4.79 -19.87 -42.90
N VAL A 7 6.09 -19.81 -43.20
CA VAL A 7 7.11 -19.43 -42.19
C VAL A 7 6.97 -17.96 -41.78
N CYS A 8 6.62 -17.09 -42.72
CA CYS A 8 6.49 -15.65 -42.46
C CYS A 8 5.27 -15.34 -41.55
N LEU A 9 4.14 -16.01 -41.80
CA LEU A 9 2.93 -15.86 -40.98
C LEU A 9 3.12 -16.35 -39.55
N PHE A 10 3.87 -17.44 -39.35
CA PHE A 10 4.16 -17.97 -38.01
C PHE A 10 5.01 -17.00 -37.18
N LEU A 11 6.04 -16.39 -37.80
CA LEU A 11 6.90 -15.42 -37.11
C LEU A 11 6.14 -14.14 -36.71
N VAL A 12 5.26 -13.63 -37.58
CA VAL A 12 4.41 -12.47 -37.25
C VAL A 12 3.46 -12.80 -36.10
N PHE A 13 2.87 -14.00 -36.09
CA PHE A 13 2.00 -14.43 -35.00
C PHE A 13 2.75 -14.57 -33.68
N VAL A 14 3.94 -15.17 -33.68
CA VAL A 14 4.80 -15.26 -32.47
C VAL A 14 5.14 -13.85 -31.96
N TRP A 15 5.57 -12.95 -32.84
CA TRP A 15 5.95 -11.59 -32.46
C TRP A 15 4.79 -10.77 -31.88
N LEU A 16 3.59 -10.88 -32.48
CA LEU A 16 2.37 -10.25 -31.95
C LEU A 16 1.98 -10.79 -30.57
N ASN A 17 2.10 -12.11 -30.35
CA ASN A 17 1.82 -12.71 -29.05
C ASN A 17 2.84 -12.28 -27.99
N THR A 18 4.13 -12.16 -28.34
CA THR A 18 5.15 -11.66 -27.41
C THR A 18 4.86 -10.21 -27.00
N LEU A 19 4.48 -9.33 -27.94
CA LEU A 19 4.12 -7.95 -27.63
C LEU A 19 2.88 -7.85 -26.72
N PHE A 20 1.89 -8.71 -26.93
CA PHE A 20 0.69 -8.74 -26.08
C PHE A 20 1.02 -9.12 -24.63
N LEU A 21 1.89 -10.11 -24.43
CA LEU A 21 2.34 -10.53 -23.09
C LEU A 21 3.13 -9.43 -22.38
N ILE A 22 4.02 -8.70 -23.10
CA ILE A 22 4.77 -7.57 -22.55
C ILE A 22 3.83 -6.44 -22.08
N GLY A 23 2.73 -6.21 -22.80
CA GLY A 23 1.76 -5.18 -22.46
C GLY A 23 1.01 -5.41 -21.15
N GLN A 24 0.77 -6.67 -20.76
CA GLN A 24 0.05 -6.97 -19.51
C GLN A 24 0.94 -6.75 -18.27
N VAL A 25 2.20 -7.20 -18.30
CA VAL A 25 3.15 -7.03 -17.18
C VAL A 25 3.37 -5.55 -16.84
N ARG A 26 3.33 -4.66 -17.84
CA ARG A 26 3.50 -3.20 -17.61
C ARG A 26 2.38 -2.55 -16.80
N LYS A 27 1.13 -3.03 -16.90
CA LYS A 27 -0.02 -2.36 -16.26
C LYS A 27 -0.11 -2.62 -14.75
N GLU A 28 0.25 -3.81 -14.29
CA GLU A 28 0.14 -4.15 -12.86
C GLU A 28 1.26 -3.50 -12.03
N ASN A 29 2.45 -3.30 -12.63
CA ASN A 29 3.53 -2.52 -12.00
C ASN A 29 3.22 -1.00 -11.93
N GLU A 30 2.30 -0.49 -12.76
CA GLU A 30 1.93 0.93 -12.73
C GLU A 30 1.32 1.35 -11.38
N LEU A 31 0.49 0.49 -10.76
CA LEU A 31 -0.13 0.79 -9.46
C LEU A 31 0.91 0.85 -8.35
N TYR A 32 1.87 -0.07 -8.33
CA TYR A 32 2.98 -0.03 -7.38
C TYR A 32 3.87 1.20 -7.59
N THR A 33 4.18 1.54 -8.84
CA THR A 33 4.95 2.74 -9.17
C THR A 33 4.26 4.01 -8.67
N LYS A 34 2.92 4.08 -8.78
CA LYS A 34 2.12 5.18 -8.21
C LYS A 34 2.14 5.16 -6.69
N LEU A 35 1.98 3.99 -6.07
CA LEU A 35 2.01 3.81 -4.62
C LEU A 35 3.30 4.34 -3.99
N LYS A 36 4.48 4.06 -4.59
CA LYS A 36 5.79 4.56 -4.11
C LYS A 36 5.93 6.09 -4.08
N LYS A 37 5.08 6.81 -4.82
CA LYS A 37 5.06 8.29 -4.82
C LYS A 37 4.41 8.84 -3.56
N LEU A 38 3.53 8.07 -2.92
CA LEU A 38 3.00 8.43 -1.61
C LEU A 38 4.12 8.36 -0.57
N LYS A 39 4.12 9.32 0.34
CA LYS A 39 5.05 9.41 1.46
C LYS A 39 4.22 9.50 2.74
N LEU A 40 4.42 8.56 3.66
CA LEU A 40 3.74 8.60 4.95
C LEU A 40 4.08 9.92 5.67
N PHE A 41 3.11 10.45 6.40
CA PHE A 41 3.14 11.72 7.12
C PHE A 41 3.41 12.98 6.27
N LYS A 42 3.44 12.86 4.94
CA LYS A 42 3.67 13.98 4.00
C LYS A 42 2.59 14.07 2.93
N SER A 43 2.18 12.93 2.38
CA SER A 43 1.08 12.86 1.43
C SER A 43 -0.26 13.01 2.15
N ASN A 44 -1.23 13.58 1.45
CA ASN A 44 -2.60 13.72 1.93
C ASN A 44 -3.59 12.99 1.01
N ARG A 45 -4.87 13.04 1.38
CA ARG A 45 -5.96 12.46 0.60
C ARG A 45 -6.01 12.95 -0.85
N GLN A 46 -5.81 14.25 -1.09
CA GLN A 46 -5.81 14.80 -2.45
C GLN A 46 -4.68 14.20 -3.29
N ASP A 47 -3.50 13.95 -2.71
CA ASP A 47 -2.39 13.29 -3.41
C ASP A 47 -2.77 11.87 -3.84
N VAL A 48 -3.37 11.09 -2.94
CA VAL A 48 -3.88 9.74 -3.23
C VAL A 48 -4.89 9.80 -4.38
N GLU A 49 -5.89 10.66 -4.25
CA GLU A 49 -6.97 10.78 -5.21
C GLU A 49 -6.48 11.29 -6.58
N SER A 50 -5.42 12.10 -6.63
CA SER A 50 -4.81 12.54 -7.89
C SER A 50 -4.02 11.45 -8.61
N LEU A 51 -3.42 10.51 -7.87
CA LEU A 51 -2.54 9.47 -8.43
C LEU A 51 -3.33 8.30 -9.02
N PHE A 52 -4.49 8.00 -8.45
CA PHE A 52 -5.28 6.84 -8.80
C PHE A 52 -6.57 7.24 -9.53
N LYS A 53 -7.00 6.40 -10.48
CA LYS A 53 -8.38 6.46 -10.98
C LYS A 53 -9.21 5.53 -10.10
N TYR A 54 -10.06 6.06 -9.24
CA TYR A 54 -10.70 5.31 -8.16
C TYR A 54 -12.21 5.54 -8.10
N THR A 55 -12.87 4.62 -7.40
CA THR A 55 -14.19 4.83 -6.80
C THR A 55 -14.07 4.57 -5.30
N ILE A 56 -14.56 5.48 -4.47
CA ILE A 56 -14.61 5.25 -3.01
C ILE A 56 -15.67 4.18 -2.75
N ARG A 57 -15.27 3.11 -2.08
CA ARG A 57 -16.15 1.99 -1.75
C ARG A 57 -16.75 2.13 -0.35
N LYS A 58 -15.92 2.53 0.61
CA LYS A 58 -16.30 2.63 2.03
C LYS A 58 -15.37 3.61 2.73
N GLU A 59 -15.90 4.38 3.65
CA GLU A 59 -15.13 5.08 4.69
C GLU A 59 -15.51 4.52 6.05
N THR A 60 -14.56 4.48 6.97
CA THR A 60 -14.81 4.04 8.34
C THR A 60 -13.99 4.92 9.27
N ASP A 61 -14.66 5.56 10.22
CA ASP A 61 -13.99 6.27 11.29
C ASP A 61 -13.48 5.22 12.29
N GLY A 62 -12.17 5.18 12.49
CA GLY A 62 -11.53 4.35 13.50
C GLY A 62 -11.76 4.94 14.89
N SER A 63 -11.90 4.08 15.89
CA SER A 63 -12.06 4.50 17.30
C SER A 63 -10.86 5.29 17.84
N GLU A 64 -9.70 5.20 17.19
CA GLU A 64 -8.42 5.68 17.71
C GLU A 64 -7.95 6.99 17.06
N GLY A 65 -8.84 7.75 16.40
CA GLY A 65 -8.49 9.06 15.84
C GLY A 65 -7.88 8.99 14.44
N TYR A 66 -8.14 7.91 13.72
CA TYR A 66 -7.86 7.79 12.30
C TYR A 66 -9.14 7.48 11.50
N LYS A 67 -9.05 7.67 10.19
CA LYS A 67 -10.09 7.28 9.24
C LYS A 67 -9.49 6.34 8.21
N THR A 68 -10.12 5.20 7.99
CA THR A 68 -9.74 4.26 6.92
C THR A 68 -10.67 4.46 5.72
N VAL A 69 -10.09 4.67 4.54
CA VAL A 69 -10.83 4.75 3.27
C VAL A 69 -10.44 3.59 2.37
N TYR A 70 -11.46 2.94 1.82
CA TYR A 70 -11.31 1.81 0.91
C TYR A 70 -11.65 2.26 -0.51
N TYR A 71 -10.65 2.24 -1.38
CA TYR A 71 -10.75 2.57 -2.80
C TYR A 71 -10.82 1.29 -3.64
N ASP A 72 -11.75 1.25 -4.60
CA ASP A 72 -11.73 0.24 -5.64
C ASP A 72 -10.96 0.76 -6.86
N LEU A 73 -9.91 0.03 -7.25
CA LEU A 73 -9.08 0.32 -8.39
C LEU A 73 -9.31 -0.75 -9.47
N ARG A 74 -9.00 -0.43 -10.73
CA ARG A 74 -9.09 -1.43 -11.81
C ARG A 74 -8.04 -2.52 -11.62
N GLY A 75 -8.43 -3.63 -10.97
CA GLY A 75 -7.58 -4.81 -10.74
C GLY A 75 -7.00 -4.93 -9.33
N ALA A 76 -7.26 -3.96 -8.45
CA ALA A 76 -6.75 -3.97 -7.08
C ALA A 76 -7.72 -3.26 -6.13
N LYS A 77 -7.47 -3.36 -4.83
CA LYS A 77 -8.10 -2.56 -3.78
C LYS A 77 -7.01 -1.81 -3.05
N LEU A 78 -7.22 -0.52 -2.82
CA LEU A 78 -6.32 0.32 -2.05
C LEU A 78 -7.02 0.71 -0.75
N THR A 79 -6.40 0.42 0.38
CA THR A 79 -6.84 0.86 1.71
C THR A 79 -5.85 1.93 2.15
N VAL A 80 -6.36 3.05 2.65
CA VAL A 80 -5.53 4.14 3.16
C VAL A 80 -6.04 4.60 4.50
N ASP A 81 -5.13 4.72 5.46
CA ASP A 81 -5.39 5.27 6.78
C ASP A 81 -4.92 6.71 6.85
N TYR A 82 -5.86 7.57 7.26
CA TYR A 82 -5.70 9.01 7.32
C TYR A 82 -5.81 9.52 8.75
N SER A 83 -4.98 10.48 9.12
CA SER A 83 -5.13 11.20 10.39
C SER A 83 -6.42 12.02 10.40
N THR A 84 -7.12 12.05 11.53
CA THR A 84 -8.28 12.95 11.73
C THR A 84 -7.88 14.39 12.06
N GLY A 85 -6.57 14.63 12.26
CA GLY A 85 -5.93 15.92 12.52
C GLY A 85 -5.05 15.90 13.77
N GLN A 86 -4.54 17.06 14.14
CA GLN A 86 -3.61 17.23 15.26
C GLN A 86 -4.17 16.71 16.58
N CYS A 87 -3.27 16.28 17.46
CA CYS A 87 -3.62 15.78 18.77
C CYS A 87 -4.25 16.90 19.61
N SER A 88 -5.33 16.58 20.31
CA SER A 88 -6.00 17.52 21.22
C SER A 88 -6.67 16.73 22.33
N GLU A 89 -7.05 17.38 23.43
CA GLU A 89 -7.77 16.73 24.53
C GLU A 89 -9.05 15.99 24.08
N HIS A 90 -9.68 16.49 23.02
CA HIS A 90 -10.90 15.92 22.46
C HIS A 90 -10.68 14.90 21.33
N ARG A 91 -9.44 14.69 20.88
CA ARG A 91 -9.12 13.71 19.83
C ARG A 91 -8.16 12.67 20.39
N SER A 92 -8.59 11.42 20.31
CA SER A 92 -7.90 10.19 20.75
C SER A 92 -6.40 10.32 21.00
N LYS A 93 -5.95 9.89 22.19
CA LYS A 93 -4.53 9.73 22.55
C LYS A 93 -3.77 8.74 21.66
N GLN A 94 -4.47 7.97 20.84
CA GLN A 94 -3.92 6.84 20.09
C GLN A 94 -3.66 7.15 18.61
N GLY A 95 -3.79 8.41 18.16
CA GLY A 95 -3.53 8.85 16.78
C GLY A 95 -2.14 9.46 16.54
N TYR A 96 -2.02 10.28 15.49
CA TYR A 96 -0.80 10.97 15.10
C TYR A 96 -0.99 12.50 15.04
N ASP A 97 -0.01 13.25 15.54
CA ASP A 97 0.04 14.70 15.57
C ASP A 97 0.43 15.31 14.22
N VAL A 98 -0.47 15.16 13.25
CA VAL A 98 -0.30 15.67 11.89
C VAL A 98 -1.58 16.33 11.41
N SER A 99 -1.52 17.04 10.28
CA SER A 99 -2.71 17.62 9.66
C SER A 99 -3.76 16.55 9.34
N ARG A 100 -5.02 16.97 9.30
CA ARG A 100 -6.12 16.10 8.90
C ARG A 100 -5.91 15.60 7.47
N ASP A 101 -6.37 14.39 7.19
CA ASP A 101 -6.28 13.73 5.90
C ASP A 101 -4.83 13.44 5.45
N THR A 102 -3.86 13.52 6.36
CA THR A 102 -2.50 13.04 6.14
C THR A 102 -2.47 11.52 6.17
N VAL A 103 -1.85 10.93 5.14
CA VAL A 103 -1.66 9.49 5.00
C VAL A 103 -0.62 9.01 6.00
N PHE A 104 -0.95 8.00 6.79
CA PHE A 104 0.05 7.32 7.65
C PHE A 104 0.09 5.80 7.44
N GLY A 105 -0.91 5.21 6.79
CA GLY A 105 -0.89 3.79 6.43
C GLY A 105 -1.46 3.59 5.03
N VAL A 106 -0.86 2.68 4.26
CA VAL A 106 -1.35 2.34 2.91
C VAL A 106 -1.19 0.86 2.64
N SER A 107 -2.26 0.20 2.18
CA SER A 107 -2.25 -1.21 1.79
C SER A 107 -2.85 -1.40 0.41
N LEU A 108 -2.12 -2.03 -0.51
CA LEU A 108 -2.55 -2.34 -1.87
C LEU A 108 -2.70 -3.84 -2.05
N SER A 109 -3.95 -4.30 -2.19
CA SER A 109 -4.31 -5.69 -2.40
C SER A 109 -4.69 -5.96 -3.85
N TYR A 110 -3.94 -6.81 -4.55
CA TYR A 110 -4.22 -7.17 -5.93
C TYR A 110 -5.30 -8.24 -6.03
N ARG A 111 -6.16 -8.14 -7.05
CA ARG A 111 -7.18 -9.17 -7.33
C ARG A 111 -6.57 -10.44 -7.92
N ARG A 112 -5.42 -10.31 -8.59
CA ARG A 112 -4.62 -11.41 -9.14
C ARG A 112 -3.27 -11.44 -8.44
N LEU A 113 -2.72 -12.64 -8.28
CA LEU A 113 -1.40 -12.84 -7.69
C LEU A 113 -0.33 -12.37 -8.67
N LEU A 114 0.62 -11.56 -8.20
CA LEU A 114 1.70 -11.00 -9.00
C LEU A 114 3.03 -11.63 -8.61
N LYS A 115 3.97 -11.83 -9.54
CA LYS A 115 5.28 -12.39 -9.19
C LYS A 115 6.13 -11.36 -8.45
N PHE A 116 6.87 -11.77 -7.42
CA PHE A 116 7.84 -10.90 -6.72
C PHE A 116 8.81 -10.21 -7.70
N SER A 117 9.25 -10.92 -8.73
CA SER A 117 10.16 -10.38 -9.76
C SER A 117 9.57 -9.23 -10.60
N SER A 118 8.29 -8.90 -10.42
CA SER A 118 7.65 -7.74 -11.06
C SER A 118 7.89 -6.44 -10.26
N PHE A 119 8.52 -6.55 -9.09
CA PHE A 119 8.78 -5.47 -8.15
C PHE A 119 10.27 -5.41 -7.84
N ASP A 120 10.79 -4.20 -7.64
CA ASP A 120 12.20 -3.95 -7.33
C ASP A 120 12.48 -4.06 -5.82
N PHE A 121 11.99 -5.12 -5.17
CA PHE A 121 12.26 -5.38 -3.75
C PHE A 121 13.54 -6.20 -3.59
N ASP A 122 14.43 -5.76 -2.69
CA ASP A 122 15.52 -6.58 -2.21
C ASP A 122 15.03 -7.45 -1.05
N LEU A 123 14.58 -8.67 -1.38
CA LEU A 123 14.03 -9.62 -0.40
C LEU A 123 15.07 -10.10 0.62
N THR A 124 16.37 -9.85 0.42
CA THR A 124 17.40 -10.22 1.40
C THR A 124 17.33 -9.38 2.67
N ARG A 125 16.66 -8.22 2.60
CA ARG A 125 16.40 -7.32 3.73
C ARG A 125 15.09 -7.59 4.45
N PHE A 126 14.36 -8.65 4.08
CA PHE A 126 13.07 -8.96 4.68
C PHE A 126 13.18 -10.19 5.57
N GLU A 127 12.58 -10.10 6.76
CA GLU A 127 12.29 -11.25 7.58
C GLU A 127 11.09 -12.00 7.01
N LYS A 128 11.08 -13.33 7.11
CA LYS A 128 10.06 -14.18 6.51
C LYS A 128 9.43 -15.10 7.53
N TYR A 129 8.10 -15.11 7.59
CA TYR A 129 7.32 -16.03 8.42
C TYR A 129 6.15 -16.62 7.63
N ALA A 130 5.75 -17.84 8.01
CA ALA A 130 4.58 -18.49 7.47
C ALA A 130 3.40 -18.25 8.42
N GLU A 131 2.27 -17.81 7.87
CA GLU A 131 1.04 -17.66 8.61
C GLU A 131 0.32 -19.02 8.66
N THR A 132 0.08 -19.50 9.89
CA THR A 132 -0.33 -20.88 10.16
C THR A 132 -1.70 -21.23 9.55
N ASP A 133 -2.60 -20.26 9.46
CA ASP A 133 -4.02 -20.51 9.20
C ASP A 133 -4.40 -20.47 7.71
N ASN A 134 -3.60 -19.84 6.86
CA ASN A 134 -3.97 -19.56 5.47
C ASN A 134 -2.86 -19.88 4.44
N ASN A 135 -1.77 -20.50 4.87
CA ASN A 135 -0.57 -20.76 4.06
C ASN A 135 0.01 -19.49 3.40
N ALA A 136 -0.31 -18.30 3.92
CA ALA A 136 0.32 -17.08 3.46
C ALA A 136 1.77 -17.04 3.98
N ILE A 137 2.62 -16.45 3.15
CA ILE A 137 3.97 -16.10 3.54
C ILE A 137 4.01 -14.58 3.66
N ILE A 138 4.49 -14.13 4.81
CA ILE A 138 4.63 -12.72 5.14
C ILE A 138 6.12 -12.39 5.14
N TYR A 139 6.46 -11.29 4.47
CA TYR A 139 7.79 -10.73 4.41
C TYR A 139 7.75 -9.34 5.02
N THR A 140 8.51 -9.09 6.08
CA THR A 140 8.49 -7.82 6.80
C THR A 140 9.86 -7.17 6.80
N ASN A 141 9.90 -5.88 6.53
CA ASN A 141 11.06 -5.02 6.71
C ASN A 141 10.64 -3.82 7.55
N GLU A 142 10.91 -3.91 8.85
CA GLU A 142 10.51 -2.89 9.83
C GLU A 142 11.27 -1.57 9.63
N GLU A 143 12.55 -1.64 9.23
CA GLU A 143 13.39 -0.47 8.94
C GLU A 143 12.78 0.43 7.83
N LEU A 144 12.14 -0.19 6.85
CA LEU A 144 11.48 0.49 5.73
C LEU A 144 9.96 0.68 5.94
N GLY A 145 9.39 0.08 6.99
CA GLY A 145 7.94 0.06 7.23
C GLY A 145 7.17 -0.64 6.10
N ILE A 146 7.69 -1.78 5.60
CA ILE A 146 7.09 -2.51 4.47
C ILE A 146 6.74 -3.93 4.89
N GLU A 147 5.50 -4.33 4.62
CA GLU A 147 5.04 -5.73 4.72
C GLU A 147 4.54 -6.22 3.36
N LEU A 148 4.98 -7.41 2.93
CA LEU A 148 4.54 -8.08 1.71
C LEU A 148 3.87 -9.39 2.10
N ILE A 149 2.64 -9.61 1.64
CA ILE A 149 1.90 -10.84 1.91
C ILE A 149 1.56 -11.55 0.61
N GLY A 150 1.82 -12.85 0.57
CA GLY A 150 1.47 -13.67 -0.57
C GLY A 150 1.86 -15.13 -0.38
N GLY A 151 2.47 -15.72 -1.42
CA GLY A 151 2.96 -17.10 -1.42
C GLY A 151 4.47 -17.15 -1.65
N LYS A 152 4.98 -18.33 -2.04
CA LYS A 152 6.43 -18.55 -2.24
C LYS A 152 7.06 -17.53 -3.20
N ASP A 153 6.43 -17.32 -4.36
CA ASP A 153 6.98 -16.50 -5.45
C ASP A 153 6.00 -15.40 -5.92
N VAL A 154 4.94 -15.18 -5.15
CA VAL A 154 3.86 -14.25 -5.53
C VAL A 154 3.47 -13.32 -4.39
N ILE A 155 3.10 -12.09 -4.75
CA ILE A 155 2.55 -11.05 -3.90
C ILE A 155 1.04 -10.96 -4.13
N ARG A 156 0.32 -10.85 -3.03
CA ARG A 156 -1.11 -10.54 -2.98
C ARG A 156 -1.36 -9.14 -2.42
N ARG A 157 -0.62 -8.73 -1.39
CA ARG A 157 -0.75 -7.45 -0.71
C ARG A 157 0.62 -6.83 -0.45
N ILE A 158 0.70 -5.52 -0.63
CA ILE A 158 1.85 -4.69 -0.24
C ILE A 158 1.33 -3.65 0.74
N GLU A 159 1.97 -3.52 1.88
CA GLU A 159 1.60 -2.59 2.93
C GLU A 159 2.77 -1.71 3.30
N PHE A 160 2.46 -0.43 3.51
CA PHE A 160 3.37 0.59 4.02
C PHE A 160 2.78 1.11 5.33
N SER A 161 3.52 0.90 6.41
CA SER A 161 3.20 1.37 7.75
C SER A 161 4.29 2.33 8.25
N PRO A 162 3.99 3.15 9.27
CA PRO A 162 5.01 3.97 9.91
C PRO A 162 6.18 3.12 10.43
N THR A 163 7.39 3.62 10.24
CA THR A 163 8.59 3.06 10.92
C THR A 163 8.57 3.41 12.41
N GLU A 164 9.36 2.72 13.23
CA GLU A 164 9.49 3.04 14.66
C GLU A 164 9.87 4.52 14.91
N ILE A 165 10.77 5.06 14.09
CA ILE A 165 11.19 6.47 14.16
C ILE A 165 10.04 7.43 13.82
N GLU A 166 9.20 7.06 12.85
CA GLU A 166 8.04 7.86 12.48
C GLU A 166 6.92 7.76 13.52
N GLU A 167 6.68 6.57 14.08
CA GLU A 167 5.80 6.37 15.23
C GLU A 167 6.24 7.28 16.38
N GLU A 168 7.49 7.21 16.84
CA GLU A 168 7.98 8.04 17.94
C GLU A 168 7.83 9.55 17.65
N ARG A 169 8.09 9.95 16.40
CA ARG A 169 8.04 11.36 15.99
C ARG A 169 6.62 11.91 15.95
N TYR A 170 5.69 11.14 15.40
CA TYR A 170 4.36 11.65 15.04
C TYR A 170 3.26 11.15 15.97
N ARG A 171 3.47 10.14 16.82
CA ARG A 171 2.41 9.65 17.71
C ARG A 171 1.95 10.73 18.67
N CYS A 172 0.64 10.79 18.93
CA CYS A 172 0.10 11.59 20.02
C CYS A 172 0.75 11.17 21.36
N LYS A 173 1.26 12.14 22.10
CA LYS A 173 1.81 11.91 23.44
C LYS A 173 0.68 11.96 24.47
N GLU A 174 0.69 11.08 25.47
CA GLU A 174 -0.38 10.97 26.47
C GLU A 174 -0.50 12.17 27.46
N SER A 175 0.31 13.21 27.30
CA SER A 175 0.61 14.22 28.33
C SER A 175 -0.49 15.24 28.67
N PHE A 176 -1.71 15.12 28.15
CA PHE A 176 -2.79 16.09 28.44
C PHE A 176 -3.50 15.89 29.79
N SER A 177 -3.04 14.99 30.66
CA SER A 177 -3.83 14.54 31.82
C SER A 177 -3.61 15.27 33.16
N LYS A 178 -2.76 16.30 33.28
CA LYS A 178 -2.46 16.86 34.63
C LYS A 178 -2.24 18.38 34.67
N ALA A 179 -3.26 19.18 34.37
CA ALA A 179 -3.25 20.60 34.73
C ALA A 179 -4.66 21.17 34.97
N SER A 180 -5.45 20.60 35.89
CA SER A 180 -6.59 21.30 36.51
C SER A 180 -7.06 20.56 37.76
N THR A 181 -6.29 20.65 38.83
CA THR A 181 -6.82 20.46 40.19
C THR A 181 -6.15 21.48 41.09
N THR A 182 -6.61 22.72 40.97
CA THR A 182 -6.45 23.72 42.03
C THR A 182 -7.86 24.25 42.27
N GLN A 183 -8.62 23.52 43.09
CA GLN A 183 -9.83 24.05 43.70
C GLN A 183 -9.40 24.74 45.00
N ASN A 184 -9.81 26.01 45.10
CA ASN A 184 -9.70 26.87 46.29
C ASN A 184 -10.54 26.33 47.45
#